data_AF-A0A7W1PU30-F1
#
_entry.id   AF-A0A7W1PU30-F1
#
_cell.length_a   1.000
_cell.length_b   1.000
_cell.length_c   1.000
_cell.angle_alpha   90.00
_cell.angle_beta   90.00
_cell.angle_gamma   90.00
#
_symmetry.space_group_name_H-M   'P 1'
#
loop_
_entity.id
_entity.type
_entity.pdbx_description
1 polymer ?
#
loop_
_entity_poly.entity_id
_entity_poly.type
_entity_poly.pdbx_seq_one_letter_code
_entity_poly.pdbx_strand_id
1 'polypeptide(L)'
;VTQSLQFYGDFNLTPKWKFGFNSGYDFTMKDLTYTTLNIYRDLHCWEMVFNWIPLGFNKGYTLDLRVKSAVLSDLKLTRRRSWYDMQ
;
A
#
# COMPACT_ATOMS: atom_id res chain seq x y z
N VAL A 1 -12.76 -24.45 -13.98
CA VAL A 1 -13.03 -23.95 -12.60
C VAL A 1 -11.80 -23.17 -12.19
N THR A 2 -11.90 -21.85 -12.07
CA THR A 2 -10.80 -21.02 -11.55
C THR A 2 -10.88 -21.05 -10.03
N GLN A 3 -9.86 -21.60 -9.37
CA GLN A 3 -9.78 -21.63 -7.91
C GLN A 3 -8.79 -20.55 -7.47
N SER A 4 -9.29 -19.49 -6.86
CA SER A 4 -8.46 -18.42 -6.30
C SER A 4 -8.70 -18.30 -4.81
N LEU A 5 -7.63 -18.13 -4.04
CA LEU A 5 -7.70 -17.84 -2.62
C LEU A 5 -7.14 -16.46 -2.35
N GLN A 6 -7.87 -15.68 -1.56
CA GLN A 6 -7.51 -14.32 -1.21
C GLN A 6 -7.33 -14.23 0.30
N PHE A 7 -6.23 -13.60 0.70
CA PHE A 7 -5.86 -13.33 2.07
C PHE A 7 -5.99 -11.83 2.31
N TYR A 8 -6.82 -11.44 3.25
CA TYR A 8 -6.92 -10.07 3.73
C TYR A 8 -6.58 -10.06 5.21
N GLY A 9 -5.71 -9.16 5.62
CA GLY A 9 -5.41 -8.95 7.03
C GLY A 9 -5.18 -7.48 7.30
N ASP A 10 -5.83 -6.96 8.33
CA ASP A 10 -5.53 -5.65 8.88
C ASP A 10 -5.26 -5.75 10.38
N PHE A 11 -4.23 -5.05 10.83
CA PHE A 11 -3.89 -4.99 12.24
C PHE A 11 -3.28 -3.63 12.60
N ASN A 12 -3.56 -3.20 13.83
CA ASN A 12 -2.98 -1.99 14.38
C ASN A 12 -1.84 -2.39 15.32
N LEU A 13 -0.60 -2.12 14.91
CA LEU A 13 0.57 -2.41 15.76
C LEU A 13 0.61 -1.48 16.99
N THR A 14 0.19 -0.23 16.82
CA THR A 14 0.05 0.78 17.88
C THR A 14 -1.13 1.70 17.52
N PRO A 15 -1.64 2.56 18.42
CA PRO A 15 -2.75 3.47 18.11
C PRO A 15 -2.51 4.41 16.91
N LYS A 16 -1.24 4.62 16.55
CA LYS A 16 -0.83 5.50 15.44
C LYS A 16 -0.29 4.74 14.23
N TRP A 17 -0.23 3.41 14.27
CA TRP A 17 0.24 2.58 13.16
C TRP A 17 -0.84 1.57 12.79
N LYS A 18 -1.29 1.62 11.53
CA LYS A 18 -2.19 0.64 10.96
C LYS A 18 -1.52 -0.02 9.76
N PHE A 19 -1.56 -1.34 9.74
CA PHE A 19 -1.04 -2.16 8.66
C PHE A 19 -2.20 -2.94 8.06
N GLY A 20 -2.23 -3.00 6.74
CA GLY A 20 -3.11 -3.83 5.96
C GLY A 20 -2.30 -4.56 4.91
N PHE A 21 -2.60 -5.82 4.69
CA PHE A 21 -2.09 -6.57 3.57
C PHE A 21 -3.23 -7.30 2.88
N ASN A 22 -3.10 -7.41 1.57
CA ASN A 22 -3.98 -8.23 0.77
C ASN A 22 -3.11 -9.00 -0.23
N SER A 23 -3.28 -10.31 -0.31
CA SER A 23 -2.61 -11.15 -1.28
C SER A 23 -3.58 -12.15 -1.85
N GLY A 24 -3.48 -12.46 -3.14
CA GLY A 24 -4.20 -13.58 -3.73
C GLY A 24 -3.27 -14.66 -4.27
N TYR A 25 -3.81 -15.86 -4.42
CA TYR A 25 -3.15 -17.01 -5.03
C TYR A 25 -4.15 -17.71 -5.95
N ASP A 26 -3.80 -17.89 -7.23
CA ASP A 26 -4.62 -18.64 -8.18
C ASP A 26 -4.06 -20.05 -8.33
N PHE A 27 -4.80 -21.06 -7.87
CA PHE A 27 -4.42 -22.47 -7.95
C PHE A 27 -4.43 -23.02 -9.38
N THR A 28 -5.16 -22.36 -10.29
CA THR A 28 -5.27 -22.75 -11.70
C THR A 28 -4.00 -22.41 -12.45
N MET A 29 -3.49 -21.19 -12.27
CA MET A 29 -2.23 -20.71 -12.85
C MET A 29 -1.02 -21.01 -11.96
N LYS A 30 -1.26 -21.51 -10.74
CA LYS A 30 -0.26 -21.75 -9.67
C LYS A 30 0.60 -20.53 -9.36
N ASP A 31 0.06 -19.34 -9.57
CA ASP A 31 0.78 -18.08 -9.46
C ASP A 31 0.23 -17.22 -8.32
N LEU A 32 1.13 -16.48 -7.69
CA LEU A 32 0.77 -15.45 -6.73
C LEU A 32 0.16 -14.28 -7.52
N THR A 33 -1.08 -13.94 -7.18
CA THR A 33 -1.75 -12.80 -7.81
C THR A 33 -1.35 -11.52 -7.10
N TYR A 34 -2.16 -10.46 -7.28
CA TYR A 34 -1.87 -9.13 -6.78
C TYR A 34 -1.66 -9.13 -5.26
N THR A 35 -0.46 -8.72 -4.82
CA THR A 35 -0.15 -8.51 -3.39
C THR A 35 0.00 -7.03 -3.14
N THR A 36 -0.70 -6.53 -2.12
CA THR A 36 -0.65 -5.13 -1.68
C THR A 36 -0.38 -5.05 -0.20
N LEU A 37 0.43 -4.07 0.18
CA LEU A 37 0.77 -3.72 1.53
C LEU A 37 0.40 -2.25 1.73
N ASN A 38 -0.50 -1.98 2.67
CA ASN A 38 -0.98 -0.65 3.01
C ASN A 38 -0.53 -0.34 4.43
N ILE A 39 0.29 0.68 4.58
CA ILE A 39 0.82 1.10 5.87
C ILE A 39 0.38 2.54 6.10
N TYR A 40 -0.33 2.75 7.19
CA TYR A 40 -0.76 4.05 7.65
C TYR A 40 -0.08 4.41 8.96
N ARG A 41 0.47 5.62 9.03
CA ARG A 41 1.12 6.14 10.22
C ARG A 41 0.72 7.57 10.50
N ASP A 42 0.18 7.79 11.69
CA ASP A 42 -0.11 9.12 12.23
C ASP A 42 1.11 9.67 12.98
N LEU A 43 1.66 10.80 12.51
CA LEU A 43 2.78 11.52 13.10
C LEU A 43 2.32 12.81 13.81
N HIS A 44 1.06 12.88 14.25
CA HIS A 44 0.41 14.02 14.91
C HIS A 44 0.07 15.17 13.97
N CYS A 45 1.07 15.87 13.44
CA CYS A 45 0.85 16.96 12.48
C CYS A 45 0.94 16.47 11.02
N TRP A 46 1.49 15.28 10.81
CA TRP A 46 1.71 14.68 9.50
C TRP A 46 1.05 13.30 9.48
N GLU A 47 0.57 12.88 8.33
CA GLU A 47 0.10 11.54 8.10
C GLU A 47 0.80 10.96 6.89
N MET A 48 1.24 9.72 7.06
CA MET A 48 1.98 8.98 6.07
C MET A 48 1.14 7.79 5.64
N VAL A 49 0.92 7.66 4.34
CA VAL A 49 0.28 6.53 3.71
C VAL A 49 1.29 5.91 2.75
N PHE A 50 1.63 4.66 2.97
CA PHE A 50 2.52 3.91 2.10
C PHE A 50 1.76 2.72 1.53
N ASN A 51 1.54 2.75 0.22
CA ASN A 51 0.89 1.68 -0.53
C ASN A 51 1.95 1.03 -1.41
N TRP A 52 2.24 -0.24 -1.18
CA TRP A 52 3.26 -0.98 -1.91
C TRP A 52 2.69 -2.24 -2.53
N ILE A 53 2.91 -2.40 -3.83
CA ILE A 53 2.55 -3.56 -4.62
C ILE A 53 3.85 -4.28 -5.01
N PRO A 54 4.31 -5.27 -4.22
CA PRO A 54 5.49 -6.05 -4.57
C PRO A 54 5.24 -7.09 -5.68
N LEU A 55 4.01 -7.62 -5.77
CA LEU A 55 3.66 -8.73 -6.67
C LEU A 55 2.41 -8.37 -7.48
N GLY A 56 2.44 -8.68 -8.78
CA GLY A 56 1.40 -8.35 -9.76
C GLY A 56 1.94 -7.61 -10.98
N PHE A 57 1.08 -7.34 -11.95
CA PHE A 57 1.43 -6.66 -13.21
C PHE A 57 1.94 -5.22 -12.99
N ASN A 58 1.46 -4.53 -11.95
CA ASN A 58 1.81 -3.14 -11.65
C ASN A 58 2.63 -3.06 -10.37
N LYS A 59 3.89 -3.53 -10.42
CA LYS A 59 4.81 -3.41 -9.29
C LYS A 59 5.16 -1.95 -9.04
N GLY A 60 5.15 -1.53 -7.79
CA GLY A 60 5.49 -0.15 -7.45
C GLY A 60 5.04 0.22 -6.06
N TYR A 61 5.49 1.39 -5.60
CA TYR A 61 5.08 1.92 -4.31
C TYR A 61 4.72 3.39 -4.43
N THR A 62 3.72 3.78 -3.65
CA THR A 62 3.29 5.16 -3.49
C THR A 62 3.45 5.52 -2.03
N LEU A 63 4.26 6.55 -1.78
CA LEU A 63 4.42 7.13 -0.45
C LEU A 63 3.79 8.53 -0.47
N ASP A 64 2.66 8.65 0.20
CA ASP A 64 1.97 9.92 0.38
C ASP A 64 2.21 10.43 1.80
N LEU A 65 2.89 11.56 1.89
CA LEU A 65 3.13 12.26 3.15
C LEU A 65 2.41 13.61 3.08
N ARG A 66 1.43 13.81 3.97
CA ARG A 66 0.59 15.02 3.98
C ARG A 66 0.45 15.58 5.40
N VAL A 67 0.30 16.89 5.52
CA VAL A 67 0.13 17.58 6.80
C VAL A 67 -1.35 17.59 7.15
N LYS A 68 -1.72 17.18 8.39
CA LYS A 68 -3.12 17.07 8.87
C LYS A 68 -3.81 18.41 9.11
N SER A 69 -3.04 19.48 9.33
CA SER A 69 -3.55 20.78 9.79
C SER A 69 -3.40 21.86 8.73
N ALA A 70 -4.50 22.59 8.50
CA ALA A 70 -4.65 23.74 7.61
C ALA A 70 -3.92 25.01 8.07
N VAL A 71 -2.97 24.93 9.02
CA VAL A 71 -2.35 26.13 9.59
C VAL A 71 -1.30 26.76 8.67
N LEU A 72 -0.67 26.03 7.74
CA LEU A 72 0.14 26.61 6.66
C LEU A 72 0.28 25.58 5.52
N SER A 73 -0.57 25.71 4.50
CA SER A 73 -0.62 24.92 3.28
C SER A 73 0.59 25.08 2.34
N ASP A 74 1.82 25.16 2.85
CA ASP A 74 2.96 25.58 2.01
C ASP A 74 3.89 24.46 1.52
N LEU A 75 3.83 23.24 2.07
CA LEU A 75 4.73 22.16 1.63
C LEU A 75 4.00 20.82 1.48
N LYS A 76 3.28 20.66 0.37
CA LYS A 76 2.79 19.36 -0.11
C LYS A 76 3.89 18.67 -0.94
N LEU A 77 4.68 17.80 -0.31
CA LEU A 77 5.66 16.95 -1.01
C LEU A 77 5.04 15.60 -1.36
N THR A 78 4.51 15.45 -2.58
CA THR A 78 4.03 14.16 -3.10
C THR A 78 5.13 13.50 -3.93
N ARG A 79 5.58 12.29 -3.55
CA ARG A 79 6.61 11.54 -4.29
C ARG A 79 6.08 10.17 -4.70
N ARG A 80 5.78 10.03 -6.00
CA ARG A 80 5.36 8.76 -6.63
C ARG A 80 6.54 8.14 -7.38
N ARG A 81 6.85 6.87 -7.11
CA ARG A 81 7.86 6.08 -7.86
C ARG A 81 7.16 4.84 -8.44
N SER A 82 6.72 4.93 -9.68
CA SER A 82 6.23 3.78 -10.44
C SER A 82 7.39 3.14 -11.20
N TRP A 83 7.59 1.84 -11.01
CA TRP A 83 8.50 1.05 -11.84
C TRP A 83 7.64 0.39 -12.91
N TYR A 84 7.63 0.96 -14.12
CA TYR A 84 7.05 0.28 -15.28
C TYR A 84 8.12 -0.69 -15.78
N ASP A 85 8.11 -1.94 -15.30
CA ASP A 85 8.74 -3.01 -16.07
C ASP A 85 7.84 -3.25 -17.29
N MET A 86 8.25 -2.72 -18.44
CA MET A 86 7.74 -3.19 -19.72
C MET A 86 8.29 -4.61 -19.90
N GLN A 87 7.48 -5.61 -19.59
CA GLN A 87 7.63 -6.96 -20.12
C GLN A 87 6.63 -7.17 -21.26
#